data_AF-A0A7D6JA01-F1
#
_entry.id   AF-A0A7D6JA01-F1
#
_cell.length_a   1.000
_cell.length_b   1.000
_cell.length_c   1.000
_cell.angle_alpha   90.00
_cell.angle_beta   90.00
_cell.angle_gamma   90.00
#
_symmetry.space_group_name_H-M   'P 1'
#
loop_
_entity.id
_entity.type
_entity.pdbx_description
1 polymer ?
#
loop_
_entity_poly.entity_id
_entity_poly.type
_entity_poly.pdbx_seq_one_letter_code
_entity_poly.pdbx_strand_id
1 'polypeptide(L)'
;MLMAYLTSIFLITNFYPHLLLTLMSLEIMMISSILPMFYILLLINFEYFIMIIIPIIICEGILGLTILIMIIQFKGKGTLNSMNMMI
;
A
#
# COMPACT_ATOMS: atom_id res chain seq x y z
N MET A 1 15.67 4.93 -7.52
CA MET A 1 14.28 5.24 -7.10
C MET A 1 13.32 5.23 -8.27
N LEU A 2 13.55 6.02 -9.31
CA LEU A 2 12.66 6.05 -10.48
C LEU A 2 12.53 4.68 -11.18
N MET A 3 13.64 3.92 -11.28
CA MET A 3 13.59 2.54 -11.76
C MET A 3 12.76 1.61 -10.87
N ALA A 4 12.83 1.75 -9.54
CA ALA A 4 12.03 0.95 -8.61
C ALA A 4 10.53 1.28 -8.74
N TYR A 5 10.20 2.56 -8.93
CA TYR A 5 8.83 3.01 -9.19
C TYR A 5 8.27 2.44 -10.50
N LEU A 6 9.07 2.48 -11.58
CA LEU A 6 8.69 1.88 -12.87
C LEU A 6 8.51 0.36 -12.76
N THR A 7 9.40 -0.33 -12.02
CA THR A 7 9.24 -1.77 -11.78
C THR A 7 7.99 -2.08 -10.97
N SER A 8 7.64 -1.27 -9.95
CA SER A 8 6.40 -1.47 -9.20
C SER A 8 5.16 -1.30 -10.06
N ILE A 9 5.13 -0.31 -10.96
CA ILE A 9 4.01 -0.13 -11.91
C ILE A 9 3.87 -1.35 -12.82
N PHE A 10 4.99 -1.84 -13.37
CA PHE A 10 4.99 -3.02 -14.23
C PHE A 10 4.52 -4.29 -13.50
N LEU A 11 4.86 -4.43 -12.22
CA LEU A 11 4.39 -5.54 -11.38
C LEU A 11 2.88 -5.44 -11.12
N ILE A 12 2.35 -4.25 -10.84
CA ILE A 12 0.91 -4.03 -10.62
C ILE A 12 0.11 -4.44 -11.87
N THR A 13 0.60 -4.10 -13.07
CA THR A 13 -0.10 -4.41 -14.33
C THR A 13 -0.09 -5.90 -14.70
N ASN A 14 0.84 -6.69 -14.17
CA ASN A 14 0.99 -8.10 -14.56
C ASN A 14 0.44 -9.10 -13.53
N PHE A 15 0.28 -8.70 -12.26
CA PHE A 15 -0.04 -9.62 -11.15
C PHE A 15 -1.44 -9.44 -10.54
N TYR A 16 -2.44 -9.05 -11.33
CA TYR A 16 -3.83 -8.89 -10.90
C TYR A 16 -4.47 -10.07 -10.12
N PRO A 17 -4.17 -11.37 -10.36
CA PRO A 17 -4.86 -12.44 -9.63
C PRO A 17 -4.35 -12.66 -8.19
N HIS A 18 -3.11 -12.26 -7.89
CA HIS A 18 -2.50 -12.46 -6.58
C HIS A 18 -2.53 -11.16 -5.76
N LEU A 19 -3.63 -10.98 -5.02
CA LEU A 19 -3.92 -9.84 -4.14
C LEU A 19 -2.74 -9.44 -3.22
N LEU A 20 -1.95 -10.41 -2.76
CA LEU A 20 -0.80 -10.17 -1.89
C LEU A 20 0.42 -9.59 -2.64
N LEU A 21 0.63 -10.03 -3.90
CA LEU A 21 1.68 -9.48 -4.77
C LEU A 21 1.34 -8.05 -5.21
N THR A 22 0.07 -7.76 -5.44
CA THR A 22 -0.39 -6.40 -5.73
C THR A 22 -0.18 -5.48 -4.53
N LEU A 23 -0.25 -5.98 -3.29
CA LEU A 23 0.06 -5.16 -2.12
C LEU A 23 1.54 -4.85 -1.98
N MET A 24 2.39 -5.87 -2.11
CA MET A 24 3.84 -5.70 -2.01
C MET A 24 4.35 -4.70 -3.05
N SER A 25 3.80 -4.72 -4.26
CA SER A 25 4.13 -3.73 -5.29
C SER A 25 3.62 -2.32 -4.96
N LEU A 26 2.51 -2.19 -4.24
CA LEU A 26 1.96 -0.90 -3.79
C LEU A 26 2.78 -0.28 -2.66
N GLU A 27 3.28 -1.08 -1.70
CA GLU A 27 4.20 -0.60 -0.66
C GLU A 27 5.54 -0.13 -1.26
N ILE A 28 6.09 -0.87 -2.23
CA ILE A 28 7.30 -0.48 -2.96
C ILE A 28 7.08 0.83 -3.74
N MET A 29 5.88 1.02 -4.30
CA MET A 29 5.50 2.24 -5.01
C MET A 29 5.46 3.46 -4.05
N MET A 30 4.90 3.28 -2.85
CA MET A 30 4.83 4.35 -1.83
C MET A 30 6.20 4.71 -1.24
N ILE A 31 7.06 3.72 -0.98
CA ILE A 31 8.43 3.97 -0.49
C ILE A 31 9.26 4.69 -1.56
N SER A 32 9.16 4.27 -2.82
CA SER A 32 9.94 4.87 -3.90
C SER A 32 9.51 6.32 -4.25
N SER A 33 8.29 6.72 -3.91
CA SER A 33 7.81 8.11 -4.06
C SER A 33 8.13 9.01 -2.85
N ILE A 34 8.25 8.45 -1.63
CA ILE A 34 8.56 9.22 -0.42
C ILE A 34 9.96 9.83 -0.43
N LEU A 35 10.93 9.02 -0.84
CA LEU A 35 12.35 9.35 -0.77
C LEU A 35 12.74 10.56 -1.64
N PRO A 36 12.30 10.70 -2.90
CA PRO A 36 12.58 11.90 -3.67
C PRO A 36 11.85 13.14 -3.12
N MET A 37 10.63 13.00 -2.60
CA MET A 37 9.93 14.12 -1.96
C MET A 37 10.65 14.61 -0.71
N PHE A 38 11.12 13.70 0.14
CA PHE A 38 11.90 14.05 1.32
C PHE A 38 13.19 14.80 0.96
N TYR A 39 13.91 14.36 -0.08
CA TYR A 39 15.12 15.05 -0.55
C TYR A 39 14.82 16.45 -1.08
N ILE A 40 13.72 16.62 -1.82
CA ILE A 40 13.29 17.93 -2.33
C ILE A 40 12.91 18.86 -1.17
N LEU A 41 12.17 18.38 -0.16
CA LEU A 41 11.80 19.22 0.98
C LEU A 41 13.00 19.63 1.84
N LEU A 42 13.99 18.75 1.99
CA LEU A 42 15.26 19.07 2.65
C LEU A 42 16.03 20.16 1.90
N LEU A 43 16.11 20.09 0.57
CA LEU A 43 16.78 21.10 -0.25
C LEU A 43 16.16 22.50 -0.12
N ILE A 44 14.85 22.56 0.12
CA ILE A 44 14.10 23.81 0.29
C ILE A 44 14.02 24.21 1.79
N ASN A 45 14.70 23.49 2.70
CA ASN A 45 14.73 23.72 4.15
C ASN A 45 13.35 23.80 4.83
N PHE A 46 12.34 23.09 4.30
CA PHE A 46 10.98 23.10 4.85
C PHE A 46 10.75 21.97 5.86
N GLU A 47 11.50 21.96 6.95
CA GLU A 47 11.46 20.86 7.95
C GLU A 47 10.10 20.70 8.63
N TYR A 48 9.34 21.79 8.82
CA TYR A 48 7.99 21.71 9.38
C TYR A 48 7.00 20.97 8.48
N PHE A 49 7.13 21.11 7.15
CA PHE A 49 6.28 20.39 6.20
C PHE A 49 6.61 18.90 6.19
N ILE A 50 7.88 18.53 6.38
CA ILE A 50 8.33 17.15 6.51
C ILE A 50 7.62 16.46 7.69
N MET A 51 7.50 17.14 8.84
CA MET A 51 6.82 16.59 10.03
C MET A 51 5.35 16.28 9.81
N ILE A 52 4.66 17.00 8.92
CA ILE A 52 3.24 16.79 8.63
C ILE A 52 3.05 15.75 7.51
N ILE A 53 3.89 15.81 6.47
CA ILE A 53 3.73 14.99 5.26
C ILE A 53 4.11 13.52 5.50
N ILE A 54 5.17 13.24 6.26
CA ILE A 54 5.60 11.87 6.55
C ILE A 54 4.50 11.02 7.21
N PRO A 55 3.86 11.44 8.33
CA PRO A 55 2.84 10.63 8.98
C PRO A 55 1.58 10.45 8.14
N ILE A 56 1.17 11.46 7.35
CA ILE A 56 0.02 11.35 6.44
C ILE A 56 0.23 10.22 5.44
N ILE A 57 1.43 10.12 4.86
CA ILE A 57 1.72 9.10 3.84
C ILE A 57 1.86 7.70 4.47
N ILE A 58 2.40 7.60 5.69
CA ILE A 58 2.44 6.33 6.43
C ILE A 58 1.02 5.86 6.78
N CYS A 59 0.12 6.77 7.18
CA CYS A 59 -1.28 6.46 7.48
C CYS A 59 -2.03 5.90 6.27
N GLU A 60 -1.80 6.43 5.06
CA GLU A 60 -2.37 5.88 3.83
C GLU A 60 -1.90 4.44 3.56
N GLY A 61 -0.64 4.13 3.87
CA GLY A 61 -0.11 2.76 3.81
C GLY A 61 -0.83 1.80 4.76
N ILE A 62 -1.04 2.22 6.02
CA ILE A 62 -1.74 1.43 7.04
C ILE A 62 -3.22 1.22 6.67
N LEU A 63 -3.88 2.25 6.15
CA LEU A 63 -5.26 2.16 5.64
C LEU A 63 -5.36 1.12 4.51
N GLY A 64 -4.42 1.12 3.55
CA GLY A 64 -4.35 0.11 2.50
C GLY A 64 -4.20 -1.31 3.05
N LEU A 65 -3.35 -1.50 4.06
CA LEU A 65 -3.14 -2.81 4.69
C LEU A 65 -4.38 -3.31 5.45
N THR A 66 -5.05 -2.43 6.21
CA THR A 66 -6.24 -2.80 6.98
C THR A 66 -7.41 -3.20 6.07
N ILE A 67 -7.60 -2.51 4.94
CA ILE A 67 -8.60 -2.86 3.92
C ILE A 67 -8.30 -4.25 3.35
N LEU A 68 -7.03 -4.56 3.09
CA LEU A 68 -6.65 -5.89 2.63
C LEU A 68 -7.02 -6.99 3.62
N ILE A 69 -6.64 -6.79 4.89
CA ILE A 69 -6.93 -7.75 5.96
C ILE A 69 -8.43 -8.01 6.04
N MET A 70 -9.26 -6.96 5.90
CA MET A 70 -10.71 -7.13 5.81
C MET A 70 -11.13 -7.98 4.60
N ILE A 71 -10.63 -7.72 3.39
CA ILE A 71 -10.96 -8.51 2.19
C ILE A 71 -10.59 -9.98 2.36
N ILE A 72 -9.41 -10.27 2.93
CA ILE A 72 -8.97 -11.64 3.22
C ILE A 72 -9.90 -12.30 4.25
N GLN A 73 -10.28 -11.59 5.31
CA GLN A 73 -11.21 -12.09 6.32
C GLN A 73 -12.61 -12.35 5.74
N PHE A 74 -13.13 -11.48 4.87
CA PHE A 74 -14.42 -11.68 4.20
C PHE A 74 -14.38 -12.85 3.21
N LYS A 75 -13.31 -12.98 2.41
CA LYS A 75 -13.14 -14.09 1.46
C LYS A 75 -12.95 -15.43 2.18
N GLY A 76 -12.29 -15.45 3.34
CA GLY A 76 -12.13 -16.63 4.20
C GLY A 76 -13.37 -16.99 5.02
N LYS A 77 -14.18 -16.01 5.46
CA LYS A 77 -15.47 -16.25 6.16
C LYS A 77 -16.64 -16.58 5.24
N GLY A 78 -16.54 -16.25 3.95
CA GLY A 78 -17.59 -16.47 2.95
C GLY A 78 -17.95 -17.94 2.68
N THR A 79 -17.14 -18.91 3.13
CA THR A 79 -17.43 -20.35 3.01
C THR A 79 -17.89 -20.99 4.31
N LEU A 80 -17.54 -20.44 5.47
CA LEU A 80 -17.85 -21.05 6.77
C LEU A 80 -19.20 -20.61 7.36
N ASN A 81 -19.66 -19.38 7.07
CA ASN A 81 -20.90 -18.86 7.68
C ASN A 81 -22.16 -19.11 6.84
N SER A 82 -22.03 -19.54 5.58
CA SER A 82 -23.18 -19.98 4.76
C SER A 82 -23.54 -21.46 4.98
N MET A 83 -22.66 -22.25 5.61
CA MET A 83 -22.93 -23.67 5.89
C MET A 83 -23.49 -23.94 7.30
N ASN A 84 -23.51 -22.95 8.20
CA ASN A 84 -24.06 -23.09 9.56
C ASN A 84 -25.41 -22.39 9.79
N MET A 85 -26.06 -21.89 8.73
CA MET A 85 -27.48 -21.47 8.73
C MET A 85 -28.33 -22.38 7.82
N MET A 86 -27.88 -23.62 7.65
CA MET A 86 -28.62 -24.75 7.07
C MET A 86 -28.19 -26.04 7.77
N ILE A 87 -28.24 -26.06 9.11
CA ILE A 87 -28.36 -27.26 9.94
C ILE A 87 -29.39 -26.93 11.02
#